data_AF-A0A389MLT0-F1
#
_entry.id   AF-A0A389MLT0-F1
#
_cell.length_a   1.000
_cell.length_b   1.000
_cell.length_c   1.000
_cell.angle_alpha   90.00
_cell.angle_beta   90.00
_cell.angle_gamma   90.00
#
_symmetry.space_group_name_H-M   'P 1'
#
loop_
_entity.id
_entity.type
_entity.pdbx_description
1 polymer ?
#
loop_
_entity_poly.entity_id
_entity_poly.type
_entity_poly.pdbx_seq_one_letter_code
_entity_poly.pdbx_strand_id
1 'polypeptide(L)'
;MIAVDDFDPMTWAVPAPAACYLHLSDRFDVYALVDPEDHAWASRHRWCHTYGSGSICERFEGVFVIDRPDGMYARRCVGGRTLWLHREILTRRDGPPGRGRWIGDHRNGNTLDCRRRNLRWATPSQNARNVPGSRTRTRFLKMMEG
;
A
#
# COMPACT_ATOMS: atom_id res chain seq x y z
N MET A 1 -39.94 -2.46 -18.97
CA MET A 1 -38.49 -2.23 -18.84
C MET A 1 -38.34 -0.86 -18.23
N ILE A 2 -37.92 -0.78 -16.96
CA ILE A 2 -37.74 0.51 -16.29
C ILE A 2 -36.47 1.11 -16.88
N ALA A 3 -36.61 2.27 -17.55
CA ALA A 3 -35.46 3.03 -18.02
C ALA A 3 -34.64 3.45 -16.80
N VAL A 4 -33.37 3.06 -16.77
CA VAL A 4 -32.42 3.61 -15.81
C VAL A 4 -32.33 5.11 -16.09
N ASP A 5 -32.70 5.93 -15.10
CA ASP A 5 -32.60 7.39 -15.17
C ASP A 5 -31.18 7.79 -14.81
N ASP A 6 -30.45 8.34 -15.77
CA ASP A 6 -29.07 8.80 -15.60
C ASP A 6 -28.95 10.03 -14.65
N PHE A 7 -30.08 10.66 -14.30
CA PHE A 7 -30.15 11.77 -13.36
C PHE A 7 -30.67 11.38 -11.98
N ASP A 8 -30.97 10.10 -11.74
CA ASP A 8 -31.32 9.62 -10.40
C ASP A 8 -30.04 9.55 -9.53
N PRO A 9 -29.90 10.35 -8.47
CA PRO A 9 -28.74 10.27 -7.58
C PRO A 9 -28.59 8.92 -6.87
N MET A 10 -29.62 8.05 -6.90
CA MET A 10 -29.57 6.67 -6.42
C MET A 10 -29.07 5.66 -7.47
N THR A 11 -29.00 6.03 -8.75
CA THR A 11 -28.44 5.20 -9.84
C THR A 11 -26.98 5.54 -10.14
N TRP A 12 -26.49 6.68 -9.65
CA TRP A 12 -25.08 7.04 -9.73
C TRP A 12 -24.24 5.96 -9.06
N ALA A 13 -23.36 5.35 -9.84
CA ALA A 13 -22.34 4.47 -9.32
C ALA A 13 -21.55 5.23 -8.25
N VAL A 14 -21.71 4.85 -6.98
CA VAL A 14 -20.93 5.40 -5.88
C VAL A 14 -19.46 5.23 -6.28
N PRO A 15 -18.70 6.32 -6.52
CA PRO A 15 -17.31 6.19 -6.92
C PRO A 15 -16.61 5.35 -5.86
N ALA A 16 -15.81 4.37 -6.31
CA ALA A 16 -15.07 3.46 -5.46
C ALA A 16 -14.48 4.22 -4.25
N PRO A 17 -14.55 3.64 -3.03
CA PRO A 17 -14.39 4.39 -1.79
C PRO A 17 -13.16 5.30 -1.86
N ALA A 18 -13.38 6.59 -1.65
CA ALA A 18 -12.34 7.60 -1.62
C ALA A 18 -11.24 7.13 -0.66
N ALA A 19 -10.03 6.90 -1.19
CA ALA A 19 -8.90 6.49 -0.37
C ALA A 19 -8.69 7.51 0.75
N CYS A 20 -8.47 7.05 1.97
CA CYS A 20 -8.15 7.92 3.09
C CYS A 20 -6.63 8.05 3.23
N TYR A 21 -6.19 9.25 3.59
CA TYR A 21 -4.79 9.56 3.85
C TYR A 21 -4.48 9.35 5.33
N LEU A 22 -3.43 8.59 5.62
CA LEU A 22 -2.88 8.39 6.95
C LEU A 22 -1.51 9.05 7.04
N HIS A 23 -1.41 10.16 7.79
CA HIS A 23 -0.16 10.88 7.98
C HIS A 23 0.88 10.02 8.73
N LEU A 24 2.11 10.02 8.24
CA LEU A 24 3.24 9.23 8.79
C LEU A 24 4.35 10.11 9.38
N SER A 25 4.29 11.42 9.20
CA SER A 25 5.31 12.35 9.66
C SER A 25 4.68 13.70 9.99
N ASP A 26 5.16 14.32 11.07
CA ASP A 26 4.78 15.68 11.47
C ASP A 26 5.64 16.74 10.76
N ARG A 27 6.71 16.33 10.08
CA ARG A 27 7.71 17.23 9.45
C ARG A 27 7.71 17.23 7.93
N PHE A 28 7.13 16.21 7.33
CA PHE A 28 7.16 15.98 5.89
C PHE A 28 5.78 15.51 5.46
N ASP A 29 5.33 15.91 4.27
CA ASP A 29 4.05 15.48 3.68
C ASP A 29 4.12 14.04 3.18
N VAL A 30 4.25 13.11 4.12
CA VAL A 30 4.32 11.67 3.88
C VAL A 30 3.08 11.01 4.44
N TYR A 31 2.32 10.36 3.57
CA TYR A 31 1.08 9.69 3.89
C TYR A 31 1.00 8.29 3.28
N ALA A 32 0.28 7.39 3.95
CA ALA A 32 -0.15 6.12 3.38
C ALA A 32 -1.60 6.23 2.88
N LEU A 33 -1.90 5.59 1.75
CA LEU A 33 -3.27 5.44 1.25
C LEU A 33 -3.89 4.20 1.89
N VAL A 34 -5.06 4.36 2.49
CA VAL A 34 -5.77 3.28 3.20
C VAL A 34 -7.24 3.31 2.82
N ASP A 35 -7.92 2.15 2.77
CA ASP A 35 -9.36 2.12 2.59
C ASP A 35 -10.08 2.69 3.83
N PRO A 36 -11.26 3.34 3.67
CA PRO A 36 -11.97 3.97 4.80
C PRO A 36 -12.21 3.04 6.00
N GLU A 37 -12.49 1.77 5.74
CA GLU A 37 -12.74 0.75 6.76
C GLU A 37 -11.52 0.44 7.64
N ASP A 38 -10.31 0.57 7.10
CA ASP A 38 -9.09 0.39 7.87
C ASP A 38 -8.57 1.70 8.44
N HIS A 39 -8.91 2.84 7.82
CA HIS A 39 -8.51 4.17 8.31
C HIS A 39 -9.01 4.44 9.73
N ALA A 40 -10.28 4.09 10.03
CA ALA A 40 -10.86 4.27 11.37
C ALA A 40 -10.11 3.50 12.48
N TRP A 41 -9.45 2.40 12.14
CA TRP A 41 -8.59 1.65 13.05
C TRP A 41 -7.15 2.16 13.03
N ALA A 42 -6.61 2.43 11.85
CA ALA A 42 -5.22 2.84 11.67
C ALA A 42 -4.95 4.20 12.33
N SER A 43 -5.89 5.14 12.21
CA SER A 43 -5.80 6.50 12.78
C SER A 43 -5.76 6.54 14.31
N ARG A 44 -6.20 5.48 15.00
CA ARG A 44 -6.10 5.36 16.47
C ARG A 44 -4.67 5.15 16.96
N HIS A 45 -3.73 4.93 16.05
CA HIS A 45 -2.35 4.60 16.38
C HIS A 45 -1.41 5.58 15.70
N ARG A 46 -0.27 5.84 16.35
CA ARG A 46 0.79 6.65 15.74
C ARG A 46 1.64 5.79 14.82
N TRP A 47 1.59 6.09 13.54
CA TRP A 47 2.43 5.47 12.51
C TRP A 47 3.57 6.40 12.12
N CYS A 48 4.68 5.82 11.67
CA CYS A 48 5.80 6.54 11.08
C CYS A 48 6.25 5.87 9.79
N HIS A 49 6.96 6.62 8.94
CA HIS A 49 7.62 6.04 7.77
C HIS A 49 9.00 5.50 8.14
N THR A 50 9.47 4.54 7.36
CA THR A 50 10.86 4.11 7.33
C THR A 50 11.35 3.99 5.91
N TYR A 51 12.64 4.24 5.73
CA TYR A 51 13.33 4.06 4.47
C TYR A 51 13.75 2.60 4.33
N GLY A 52 13.33 1.96 3.24
CA GLY A 52 13.99 0.81 2.66
C GLY A 52 14.99 1.30 1.62
N SER A 53 14.68 1.10 0.33
CA SER A 53 15.39 1.74 -0.80
C SER A 53 14.85 3.12 -1.18
N GLY A 54 13.85 3.61 -0.44
CA GLY A 54 13.19 4.88 -0.71
C GLY A 54 14.00 6.07 -0.20
N SER A 55 13.73 7.25 -0.75
CA SER A 55 14.40 8.49 -0.38
C SER A 55 13.43 9.67 -0.40
N ILE A 56 13.65 10.60 0.51
CA ILE A 56 13.06 11.95 0.48
C ILE A 56 14.19 12.89 0.06
N CYS A 57 13.91 13.82 -0.84
CA CYS A 57 14.87 14.81 -1.32
C CYS A 57 14.24 16.20 -1.29
N GLU A 58 15.07 17.21 -1.04
CA GLU A 58 14.68 18.59 -1.17
C GLU A 58 14.64 18.96 -2.66
N ARG A 59 13.55 19.59 -3.10
CA ARG A 59 13.39 20.06 -4.49
C ARG A 59 13.51 21.55 -4.63
N PHE A 60 13.08 22.31 -3.62
CA PHE A 60 13.11 23.75 -3.63
C PHE A 60 13.03 24.27 -2.20
N GLU A 61 14.03 25.02 -1.74
CA GLU A 61 14.09 25.76 -0.47
C GLU A 61 13.10 25.30 0.63
N GLY A 62 13.40 24.18 1.28
CA GLY A 62 12.60 23.61 2.37
C GLY A 62 11.41 22.71 1.95
N VAL A 63 11.13 22.59 0.65
CA VAL A 63 10.11 21.68 0.09
C VAL A 63 10.73 20.31 -0.19
N PHE A 64 10.32 19.32 0.60
CA PHE A 64 10.75 17.94 0.49
C PHE A 64 9.73 17.10 -0.27
N VAL A 65 10.19 16.30 -1.23
CA VAL A 65 9.35 15.33 -1.95
C VAL A 65 9.88 13.92 -1.81
N ILE A 66 8.98 12.95 -1.89
CA ILE A 66 9.33 11.54 -1.99
C ILE A 66 9.87 11.27 -3.40
N ASP A 67 11.14 10.89 -3.49
CA ASP A 67 11.81 10.57 -4.76
C ASP A 67 11.50 9.14 -5.22
N ARG A 68 11.46 8.20 -4.26
CA ARG A 68 11.19 6.77 -4.50
C ARG A 68 10.15 6.23 -3.50
N PRO A 69 8.85 6.28 -3.85
CA PRO A 69 7.79 5.85 -2.94
C PRO A 69 7.75 4.33 -2.75
N ASP A 70 8.25 3.55 -3.71
CA ASP A 70 8.32 2.08 -3.74
C ASP A 70 9.30 1.47 -2.73
N GLY A 71 10.09 2.31 -2.05
CA GLY A 71 10.99 1.92 -0.99
C GLY A 71 10.66 2.52 0.37
N MET A 72 9.49 3.13 0.55
CA MET A 72 9.06 3.72 1.82
C MET A 72 7.93 2.92 2.45
N TYR A 73 8.05 2.61 3.74
CA TYR A 73 7.08 1.75 4.42
C TYR A 73 6.48 2.44 5.63
N ALA A 74 5.16 2.32 5.78
CA ALA A 74 4.45 2.69 6.99
C ALA A 74 4.65 1.61 8.07
N ARG A 75 5.16 2.03 9.23
CA ARG A 75 5.40 1.16 10.38
C ARG A 75 5.01 1.81 11.70
N ARG A 76 4.89 1.02 12.75
CA ARG A 76 4.82 1.49 14.14
C ARG A 76 5.65 0.58 15.04
N CYS A 77 6.20 1.12 16.12
CA CYS A 77 6.96 0.35 17.10
C CYS A 77 6.13 0.17 18.37
N VAL A 78 5.86 -1.07 18.76
CA VAL A 78 5.10 -1.40 19.97
C VAL A 78 5.86 -2.47 20.74
N GLY A 79 6.25 -2.19 21.99
CA GLY A 79 6.95 -3.16 22.85
C GLY A 79 8.24 -3.72 22.23
N GLY A 80 9.04 -2.87 21.57
CA GLY A 80 10.28 -3.28 20.88
C GLY A 80 10.08 -4.01 19.55
N ARG A 81 8.82 -4.23 19.12
CA ARG A 81 8.50 -4.90 17.85
C ARG A 81 8.07 -3.88 16.80
N THR A 82 8.55 -4.07 15.58
CA THR A 82 8.08 -3.28 14.42
C THR A 82 6.87 -3.96 13.79
N LEU A 83 5.75 -3.25 13.74
CA LEU A 83 4.54 -3.64 13.03
C LEU A 83 4.45 -2.84 11.74
N TRP A 84 4.07 -3.51 10.65
CA TRP A 84 4.00 -2.91 9.31
C TRP A 84 2.54 -2.70 8.93
N LEU A 85 2.18 -1.51 8.48
CA LEU A 85 0.77 -1.14 8.23
C LEU A 85 0.09 -2.11 7.26
N HIS A 86 0.74 -2.38 6.12
CA HIS A 86 0.22 -3.29 5.11
C HIS A 86 0.01 -4.72 5.63
N ARG A 87 0.85 -5.21 6.55
CA ARG A 87 0.69 -6.55 7.15
C ARG A 87 -0.46 -6.57 8.13
N GLU A 88 -0.62 -5.53 8.92
CA GLU A 88 -1.73 -5.44 9.88
C GLU A 88 -3.07 -5.35 9.14
N ILE A 89 -3.13 -4.58 8.05
CA ILE A 89 -4.32 -4.52 7.18
C ILE A 89 -4.60 -5.89 6.54
N LEU A 90 -3.59 -6.58 6.01
CA LEU A 90 -3.75 -7.94 5.50
C LEU A 90 -4.23 -8.92 6.56
N THR A 91 -3.69 -8.83 7.78
CA THR A 91 -4.13 -9.68 8.90
C THR A 91 -5.56 -9.37 9.33
N ARG A 92 -5.98 -8.10 9.27
CA ARG A 92 -7.37 -7.70 9.55
C ARG A 92 -8.35 -8.18 8.47
N ARG A 93 -7.93 -8.18 7.21
CA ARG A 93 -8.77 -8.61 6.07
C ARG A 93 -8.84 -10.13 5.92
N ASP A 94 -7.69 -10.79 5.87
CA ASP A 94 -7.56 -12.20 5.47
C ASP A 94 -7.19 -13.13 6.64
N GLY A 95 -6.90 -12.56 7.82
CA GLY A 95 -6.23 -13.28 8.90
C GLY A 95 -4.70 -13.36 8.72
N PRO A 96 -4.00 -13.88 9.74
CA PRO A 96 -2.57 -14.11 9.64
C PRO A 96 -2.28 -15.11 8.52
N PRO A 97 -1.13 -15.00 7.83
CA PRO A 97 -0.81 -15.95 6.78
C PRO A 97 -0.70 -17.36 7.36
N GLY A 98 -1.07 -18.36 6.55
CA GLY A 98 -0.94 -19.76 6.91
C GLY A 98 0.52 -20.19 7.17
N ARG A 99 0.73 -21.48 7.45
CA ARG A 99 2.08 -22.03 7.65
C ARG A 99 2.93 -21.80 6.40
N GLY A 100 4.15 -21.30 6.59
CA GLY A 100 5.10 -21.01 5.50
C GLY A 100 5.64 -19.58 5.52
N ARG A 101 6.52 -19.26 4.57
CA ARG A 101 7.15 -17.94 4.46
C ARG A 101 6.33 -17.02 3.57
N TRP A 102 5.28 -16.43 4.14
CA TRP A 102 4.43 -15.44 3.47
C TRP A 102 4.92 -14.02 3.74
N ILE A 103 4.79 -13.15 2.73
CA ILE A 103 5.17 -11.74 2.76
C ILE A 103 3.94 -10.92 2.40
N GLY A 104 3.76 -9.78 3.07
CA GLY A 104 2.75 -8.80 2.65
C GLY A 104 3.29 -8.02 1.44
N ASP A 105 2.65 -8.19 0.30
CA ASP A 105 3.10 -7.66 -0.99
C ASP A 105 2.12 -6.59 -1.50
N HIS A 106 2.68 -5.57 -2.16
CA HIS A 106 1.95 -4.49 -2.83
C HIS A 106 1.92 -4.79 -4.32
N ARG A 107 0.73 -5.08 -4.86
CA ARG A 107 0.55 -5.50 -6.26
C ARG A 107 1.08 -4.47 -7.25
N ASN A 108 0.91 -3.18 -6.98
CA ASN A 108 1.41 -2.08 -7.81
C ASN A 108 2.86 -1.66 -7.50
N GLY A 109 3.53 -2.27 -6.52
CA GLY A 109 4.87 -1.90 -6.08
C GLY A 109 4.97 -0.59 -5.26
N ASN A 110 3.89 0.17 -5.10
CA ASN A 110 3.86 1.35 -4.24
C ASN A 110 3.62 0.92 -2.79
N THR A 111 4.66 1.02 -1.96
CA THR A 111 4.67 0.53 -0.57
C THR A 111 3.94 1.45 0.43
N LEU A 112 3.53 2.64 -0.01
CA LEU A 112 2.63 3.54 0.75
C LEU A 112 1.17 3.39 0.31
N ASP A 113 0.88 2.63 -0.74
CA ASP A 113 -0.50 2.29 -1.14
C ASP A 113 -0.99 1.04 -0.40
N CYS A 114 -1.43 1.25 0.84
CA CYS A 114 -1.91 0.21 1.75
C CYS A 114 -3.41 -0.12 1.58
N ARG A 115 -4.05 0.28 0.49
CA ARG A 115 -5.44 -0.11 0.20
C ARG A 115 -5.53 -1.62 0.02
N ARG A 116 -6.55 -2.25 0.58
CA ARG A 116 -6.77 -3.71 0.54
C ARG A 116 -6.66 -4.25 -0.87
N ARG A 117 -7.30 -3.63 -1.86
CA ARG A 117 -7.23 -4.09 -3.27
C ARG A 117 -5.80 -4.21 -3.80
N ASN A 118 -4.87 -3.40 -3.29
CA ASN A 118 -3.46 -3.41 -3.65
C ASN A 118 -2.64 -4.43 -2.85
N LEU A 119 -3.14 -4.92 -1.72
CA LEU A 119 -2.40 -5.82 -0.83
C LEU A 119 -2.72 -7.30 -1.08
N ARG A 120 -1.71 -8.15 -0.94
CA ARG A 120 -1.88 -9.61 -0.89
C ARG A 120 -0.83 -10.29 0.01
N TRP A 121 -1.18 -11.45 0.55
CA TRP A 121 -0.16 -12.41 0.96
C TRP A 121 0.48 -13.02 -0.29
N ALA A 122 1.81 -12.98 -0.35
CA ALA A 122 2.58 -13.54 -1.44
C ALA A 122 3.71 -14.43 -0.91
N THR A 123 4.05 -15.45 -1.67
CA THR A 123 5.32 -16.17 -1.47
C THR A 123 6.50 -15.30 -1.93
N PRO A 124 7.74 -15.60 -1.53
CA PRO A 124 8.90 -14.82 -1.97
C PRO A 124 9.07 -14.79 -3.49
N SER A 125 8.70 -15.88 -4.18
CA SER A 125 8.77 -15.96 -5.64
C SER A 125 7.69 -15.12 -6.33
N GLN A 126 6.49 -15.04 -5.75
CA GLN A 126 5.42 -14.16 -6.22
C GLN A 126 5.78 -12.69 -6.00
N ASN A 127 6.31 -12.34 -4.83
CA ASN A 127 6.81 -11.00 -4.53
C ASN A 127 7.94 -10.58 -5.49
N ALA A 128 8.88 -11.48 -5.78
CA ALA A 128 9.99 -11.19 -6.68
C ALA A 128 9.53 -10.81 -8.11
N ARG A 129 8.38 -11.29 -8.59
CA ARG A 129 7.83 -10.89 -9.91
C ARG A 129 7.45 -9.41 -9.96
N ASN A 130 7.10 -8.81 -8.81
CA ASN A 130 6.71 -7.41 -8.75
C ASN A 130 7.91 -6.48 -8.62
N VAL A 131 9.04 -6.96 -8.10
CA VAL A 131 10.26 -6.15 -7.90
C VAL A 131 10.89 -5.77 -9.26
N PRO A 132 11.02 -4.47 -9.59
CA PRO A 132 11.73 -4.00 -10.77
C PRO A 132 13.19 -4.52 -10.80
N GLY A 133 13.67 -4.93 -11.96
CA GLY A 133 15.04 -5.45 -12.14
C GLY A 133 15.30 -6.86 -11.60
N SER A 134 14.30 -7.53 -11.01
CA SER A 134 14.48 -8.92 -10.57
C SER A 134 14.59 -9.87 -11.76
N ARG A 135 15.53 -10.84 -11.68
CA ARG A 135 15.67 -11.89 -12.72
C ARG A 135 14.37 -12.67 -12.94
N THR A 136 13.57 -12.84 -11.89
CA THR A 136 12.27 -13.51 -11.93
C THR A 136 11.25 -12.72 -12.74
N ARG A 137 11.18 -11.39 -12.56
CA ARG A 137 10.32 -10.50 -13.34
C ARG A 137 10.73 -10.50 -14.81
N THR A 138 12.02 -10.37 -15.11
CA THR A 138 12.53 -10.39 -16.49
C THR A 138 12.19 -11.70 -17.20
N ARG A 139 12.34 -12.85 -16.53
CA ARG A 139 11.97 -14.15 -17.10
C ARG A 139 10.46 -14.27 -17.33
N PHE A 140 9.65 -13.79 -16.38
CA PHE A 140 8.19 -13.85 -16.50
C PHE A 140 7.68 -13.03 -17.68
N LEU A 141 8.18 -11.80 -17.87
CA LEU A 141 7.80 -10.95 -19.01
C LEU A 141 8.20 -11.60 -20.34
N LYS A 142 9.42 -12.13 -20.46
CA LYS A 142 9.86 -12.84 -21.66
C LYS A 142 9.01 -14.07 -22.00
N MET A 143 8.43 -14.74 -21.02
CA MET A 143 7.52 -15.89 -21.24
C MET A 143 6.11 -15.48 -21.66
N MET A 144 5.71 -14.21 -21.46
CA MET A 144 4.40 -13.70 -21.82
C MET A 144 4.39 -13.01 -23.20
N GLU A 145 5.57 -12.75 -23.77
CA GLU A 145 5.77 -12.07 -25.05
C GLU A 145 6.05 -13.05 -26.22
N GLY A 146 6.12 -14.36 -25.95
CA GLY A 146 6.34 -15.42 -26.95
C GLY A 146 5.25 -16.46 -26.91
#